data_AF-A0A531KW41-F1
#
_entry.id   AF-A0A531KW41-F1
#
_cell.length_a   1.000
_cell.length_b   1.000
_cell.length_c   1.000
_cell.angle_alpha   90.00
_cell.angle_beta   90.00
_cell.angle_gamma   90.00
#
_symmetry.space_group_name_H-M   'P 1'
#
loop_
_entity.id
_entity.type
_entity.pdbx_description
1 polymer ?
#
loop_
_entity_poly.entity_id
_entity_poly.type
_entity_poly.pdbx_seq_one_letter_code
_entity_poly.pdbx_strand_id
1 'polypeptide(L)'
;IVTFPVDPAFSSLYIAQAALLMSYEWMKSGLEDETKTNFSSPDMMPATKEQLHGLFAYLEGALEARGYFRPAAKKPKMVDNLRAVLTRAGFAEPELKVLRGIISSLDRFSPAMPRGDGSPGDDPRRLPAAAARAAKATDKDQA
;
A
#
# COMPACT_ATOMS: atom_id res chain seq x y z
N ILE A 1 48.73 -12.67 1.78
CA ILE A 1 48.00 -13.54 0.84
C ILE A 1 46.52 -13.29 1.09
N VAL A 2 45.73 -13.03 0.04
CA VAL A 2 44.27 -12.86 0.12
C VAL A 2 43.63 -14.08 -0.52
N THR A 3 42.61 -14.66 0.13
CA THR A 3 41.92 -15.85 -0.35
C THR A 3 40.42 -15.59 -0.32
N PHE A 4 39.74 -15.80 -1.46
CA PHE A 4 38.29 -15.65 -1.56
C PHE A 4 37.60 -16.98 -1.22
N PRO A 5 36.45 -16.97 -0.52
CA PRO A 5 35.65 -18.16 -0.26
C PRO A 5 34.92 -18.56 -1.54
N VAL A 6 35.57 -19.38 -2.36
CA VAL A 6 35.09 -19.85 -3.67
C VAL A 6 34.81 -21.34 -3.61
N ASP A 7 34.04 -21.87 -4.56
CA ASP A 7 33.82 -23.31 -4.66
C ASP A 7 35.17 -24.04 -4.80
N PRO A 8 35.54 -24.94 -3.88
CA PRO A 8 36.81 -25.66 -3.95
C PRO A 8 36.99 -26.49 -5.22
N ALA A 9 35.90 -26.96 -5.84
CA ALA A 9 35.96 -27.70 -7.11
C ALA A 9 36.25 -26.77 -8.31
N PHE A 10 36.02 -25.47 -8.17
CA PHE A 10 36.18 -24.45 -9.21
C PHE A 10 36.81 -23.17 -8.64
N SER A 11 37.99 -23.31 -8.03
CA SER A 11 38.62 -22.25 -7.23
C SER A 11 39.32 -21.15 -8.04
N SER A 12 39.33 -21.24 -9.37
CA SER A 12 39.99 -20.26 -10.24
C SER A 12 39.00 -19.17 -10.65
N LEU A 13 39.29 -17.93 -10.26
CA LEU A 13 38.56 -16.76 -10.75
C LEU A 13 39.28 -16.13 -11.93
N TYR A 14 38.51 -15.55 -12.84
CA TYR A 14 39.04 -14.64 -13.84
C TYR A 14 39.72 -13.45 -13.13
N ILE A 15 40.85 -12.96 -13.66
CA ILE A 15 41.64 -11.88 -13.02
C ILE A 15 40.86 -10.57 -12.78
N ALA A 16 40.05 -10.10 -13.73
CA ALA A 16 39.12 -8.98 -13.55
C ALA A 16 38.06 -9.23 -12.46
N GLN A 17 37.60 -10.48 -12.24
CA GLN A 17 36.66 -10.76 -11.15
C GLN A 17 37.36 -10.64 -9.79
N ALA A 18 38.57 -11.18 -9.68
CA ALA A 18 39.40 -11.02 -8.49
C ALA A 18 39.70 -9.53 -8.21
N ALA A 19 40.07 -8.76 -9.25
CA ALA A 19 40.32 -7.32 -9.14
C ALA A 19 39.06 -6.53 -8.74
N LEU A 20 37.90 -6.90 -9.29
CA LEU A 20 36.61 -6.29 -8.93
C LEU A 20 36.28 -6.54 -7.45
N LEU A 21 36.39 -7.79 -6.97
CA LEU A 21 36.12 -8.14 -5.57
C LEU A 21 37.06 -7.39 -4.61
N MET A 22 38.36 -7.33 -4.92
CA MET A 22 39.32 -6.56 -4.12
C MET A 22 38.93 -5.08 -4.04
N SER A 23 38.59 -4.48 -5.19
CA SER A 23 38.23 -3.06 -5.26
C SER A 23 36.92 -2.77 -4.52
N TYR A 24 35.96 -3.70 -4.60
CA TYR A 24 34.68 -3.60 -3.89
C TYR A 24 34.86 -3.67 -2.37
N GLU A 25 35.57 -4.67 -1.86
CA GLU A 25 35.82 -4.82 -0.41
C GLU A 25 36.67 -3.66 0.13
N TRP A 26 37.64 -3.18 -0.65
CA TRP A 26 38.40 -1.97 -0.29
C TRP A 26 37.48 -0.75 -0.15
N MET A 27 36.62 -0.49 -1.14
CA MET A 27 35.68 0.63 -1.07
C MET A 27 34.69 0.48 0.09
N LYS A 28 34.17 -0.75 0.28
CA LYS A 28 33.23 -1.08 1.36
C LYS A 28 33.84 -0.84 2.74
N SER A 29 35.12 -1.17 2.94
CA SER A 29 35.82 -0.95 4.21
C SER A 29 35.96 0.52 4.62
N GLY A 30 35.82 1.45 3.68
CA GLY A 30 35.84 2.89 3.93
C GLY A 30 34.46 3.52 4.12
N LEU A 31 33.38 2.73 4.03
CA LEU A 31 32.02 3.24 4.26
C LEU A 31 31.73 3.35 5.76
N GLU A 32 31.06 4.43 6.16
CA GLU A 32 30.53 4.57 7.52
C GLU A 32 29.44 3.53 7.84
N ASP A 33 28.74 3.05 6.82
CA ASP A 33 27.71 2.03 6.88
C ASP A 33 27.82 1.14 5.64
N GLU A 34 27.99 -0.17 5.84
CA GLU A 34 28.16 -1.15 4.76
C GLU A 34 27.00 -1.20 3.76
N THR A 35 25.83 -0.68 4.16
CA THR A 35 24.61 -0.63 3.33
C THR A 35 24.43 0.71 2.61
N LYS A 36 25.31 1.69 2.82
CA LYS A 36 25.28 2.97 2.08
C LYS A 36 25.66 2.75 0.61
N THR A 37 24.63 2.60 -0.22
CA THR A 37 24.72 2.58 -1.67
C THR A 37 24.39 3.96 -2.24
N ASN A 38 24.91 4.30 -3.44
CA ASN A 38 24.57 5.55 -4.13
C ASN A 38 23.07 5.70 -4.43
N PHE A 39 22.34 4.59 -4.45
CA PHE A 39 20.90 4.55 -4.58
C PHE A 39 20.34 3.82 -3.37
N SER A 40 19.60 4.55 -2.53
CA SER A 40 18.80 3.99 -1.45
C SER A 40 17.33 4.29 -1.69
N SER A 41 16.45 3.47 -1.14
CA SER A 41 15.04 3.84 -1.07
C SER A 41 14.89 5.11 -0.22
N PRO A 42 13.91 5.98 -0.51
CA PRO A 42 13.61 7.11 0.35
C PRO A 42 13.36 6.62 1.77
N ASP A 43 13.89 7.32 2.76
CA ASP A 43 13.56 7.06 4.16
C ASP A 43 12.05 7.26 4.35
N MET A 44 11.35 6.17 4.62
CA MET A 44 9.94 6.22 4.96
C MET A 44 9.83 6.26 6.48
N MET A 45 9.47 7.44 7.00
CA MET A 45 9.21 7.57 8.43
C MET A 45 8.05 6.64 8.84
N PRO A 46 8.25 5.80 9.87
CA PRO A 46 7.17 5.01 10.44
C PRO A 46 6.02 5.92 10.87
N ALA A 47 4.79 5.47 10.63
CA ALA A 47 3.62 6.21 11.05
C ALA A 47 3.56 6.33 12.57
N THR A 48 3.06 7.47 13.05
CA THR A 48 2.86 7.66 14.49
C THR A 48 1.72 6.79 15.01
N LYS A 49 1.70 6.53 16.32
CA LYS A 49 0.60 5.83 16.97
C LYS A 49 -0.73 6.55 16.78
N GLU A 50 -0.75 7.89 16.82
CA GLU A 50 -1.99 8.64 16.57
C GLU A 50 -2.50 8.42 15.15
N GLN A 51 -1.60 8.43 14.15
CA GLN A 51 -1.98 8.18 12.76
C GLN A 51 -2.56 6.78 12.58
N LEU A 52 -1.96 5.76 13.20
CA LEU A 52 -2.47 4.39 13.15
C LEU A 52 -3.83 4.25 13.85
N HIS A 53 -3.99 4.82 15.05
CA HIS A 53 -5.29 4.83 15.75
C HIS A 53 -6.37 5.57 14.96
N GLY A 54 -6.02 6.66 14.27
CA GLY A 54 -6.92 7.36 13.37
C GLY A 54 -7.38 6.49 12.18
N LEU A 55 -6.50 5.61 11.66
CA LEU A 55 -6.90 4.62 10.65
C LEU A 55 -7.89 3.60 11.25
N PHE A 56 -7.66 3.11 12.47
CA PHE A 56 -8.56 2.16 13.14
C PHE A 56 -9.96 2.74 13.32
N ALA A 57 -10.06 3.96 13.86
CA ALA A 57 -11.35 4.61 14.05
C ALA A 57 -12.13 4.76 12.73
N TYR A 58 -11.43 5.16 11.66
CA TYR A 58 -12.05 5.31 10.35
C TYR A 58 -12.53 3.97 9.77
N LEU A 59 -11.68 2.95 9.80
CA LEU A 59 -12.00 1.63 9.28
C LEU A 59 -13.11 0.94 10.08
N GLU A 60 -13.05 1.00 11.41
CA GLU A 60 -14.08 0.46 12.30
C GLU A 60 -15.43 1.11 12.01
N GLY A 61 -15.49 2.45 11.88
CA GLY A 61 -16.72 3.16 11.51
C GLY A 61 -17.30 2.72 10.16
N ALA A 62 -16.44 2.60 9.13
CA ALA A 62 -16.87 2.15 7.80
C ALA A 62 -17.39 0.69 7.81
N LEU A 63 -16.74 -0.19 8.56
CA LEU A 63 -17.14 -1.60 8.70
C LEU A 63 -18.42 -1.76 9.53
N GLU A 64 -18.59 -0.95 10.58
CA GLU A 64 -19.79 -0.90 11.40
C GLU A 64 -21.02 -0.51 10.56
N ALA A 65 -20.91 0.56 9.78
CA ALA A 65 -21.97 1.04 8.90
C ALA A 65 -22.43 -0.03 7.88
N ARG A 66 -21.51 -0.92 7.49
CA ARG A 66 -21.76 -2.02 6.56
C ARG A 66 -22.17 -3.33 7.25
N GLY A 67 -22.28 -3.33 8.57
CA GLY A 67 -22.75 -4.47 9.35
C GLY A 67 -21.77 -5.63 9.42
N TYR A 68 -20.46 -5.37 9.25
CA TYR A 68 -19.40 -6.39 9.29
C TYR A 68 -19.32 -7.08 10.66
N PHE A 69 -19.49 -6.34 11.75
CA PHE A 69 -19.34 -6.84 13.12
C PHE A 69 -20.59 -7.59 13.63
N ARG A 70 -20.86 -8.77 13.08
CA ARG A 70 -21.99 -9.62 13.51
C ARG A 70 -21.56 -11.07 13.82
N PRO A 71 -22.16 -11.71 14.85
CA PRO A 71 -23.13 -11.16 15.81
C PRO A 71 -22.48 -10.21 16.83
N ALA A 72 -23.27 -9.33 17.46
CA ALA A 72 -22.78 -8.26 18.34
C ALA A 72 -21.89 -8.77 19.50
N ALA A 73 -22.16 -9.97 20.04
CA ALA A 73 -21.35 -10.59 21.07
C ALA A 73 -19.89 -10.87 20.64
N LYS A 74 -19.62 -11.02 19.34
CA LYS A 74 -18.27 -11.25 18.81
C LYS A 74 -17.54 -9.98 18.40
N LYS A 75 -18.23 -8.83 18.36
CA LYS A 75 -17.67 -7.55 17.91
C LYS A 75 -16.35 -7.18 18.62
N PRO A 76 -16.21 -7.27 19.96
CA PRO A 76 -14.96 -6.90 20.62
C PRO A 76 -13.76 -7.70 20.09
N LYS A 77 -13.91 -9.02 20.00
CA LYS A 77 -12.85 -9.91 19.49
C LYS A 77 -12.53 -9.64 18.01
N MET A 78 -13.52 -9.29 17.21
CA MET A 78 -13.31 -8.94 15.80
C MET A 78 -12.52 -7.64 15.64
N VAL A 79 -12.81 -6.63 16.47
CA VAL A 79 -12.06 -5.36 16.51
C VAL A 79 -10.62 -5.60 16.95
N ASP A 80 -10.40 -6.39 17.99
CA ASP A 80 -9.05 -6.71 18.47
C ASP A 80 -8.22 -7.42 17.40
N ASN A 81 -8.82 -8.40 16.71
CA ASN A 81 -8.16 -9.11 15.61
C ASN A 81 -7.82 -8.16 14.45
N LEU A 82 -8.73 -7.25 14.10
CA LEU A 82 -8.49 -6.25 13.05
C LEU A 82 -7.30 -5.36 13.39
N ARG A 83 -7.27 -4.82 14.62
CA ARG A 83 -6.16 -3.98 15.10
C ARG A 83 -4.84 -4.76 15.15
N ALA A 84 -4.86 -6.01 15.59
CA ALA A 84 -3.67 -6.85 15.68
C ALA A 84 -3.02 -7.10 14.31
N VAL A 85 -3.82 -7.36 13.27
CA VAL A 85 -3.32 -7.55 11.90
C VAL A 85 -2.67 -6.28 11.37
N LEU A 86 -3.34 -5.14 11.53
CA LEU A 86 -2.87 -3.86 10.99
C LEU A 86 -1.69 -3.26 11.76
N THR A 87 -1.53 -3.59 13.05
CA THR A 87 -0.39 -3.12 13.84
C THR A 87 0.90 -3.84 13.49
N ARG A 88 0.83 -5.12 13.07
CA ARG A 88 2.02 -5.93 12.78
C ARG A 88 2.85 -5.41 11.59
N ALA A 89 2.21 -4.73 10.65
CA ALA A 89 2.84 -4.34 9.39
C ALA A 89 3.84 -3.19 9.50
N GLY A 90 3.81 -2.40 10.58
CA GLY A 90 4.77 -1.30 10.79
C GLY A 90 4.70 -0.21 9.71
N PHE A 91 3.49 0.20 9.31
CA PHE A 91 3.27 1.13 8.20
C PHE A 91 3.99 2.46 8.35
N ALA A 92 4.41 3.03 7.23
CA ALA A 92 4.83 4.42 7.09
C ALA A 92 3.61 5.36 6.87
N GLU A 93 3.80 6.65 7.12
CA GLU A 93 2.72 7.64 6.93
C GLU A 93 2.10 7.63 5.52
N PRO A 94 2.86 7.57 4.41
CA PRO A 94 2.29 7.53 3.07
C PRO A 94 1.40 6.30 2.83
N GLU A 95 1.78 5.16 3.41
CA GLU A 95 1.03 3.91 3.29
C GLU A 95 -0.32 4.02 4.01
N LEU A 96 -0.36 4.65 5.19
CA LEU A 96 -1.63 4.93 5.86
C LEU A 96 -2.53 5.85 5.04
N LYS A 97 -1.98 6.83 4.30
CA LYS A 97 -2.75 7.68 3.39
C LYS A 97 -3.37 6.86 2.25
N VAL A 98 -2.61 5.92 1.68
CA VAL A 98 -3.11 4.99 0.66
C VAL A 98 -4.25 4.13 1.21
N LEU A 99 -4.07 3.54 2.40
CA LEU A 99 -5.11 2.74 3.05
C LEU A 99 -6.40 3.53 3.30
N ARG A 100 -6.28 4.77 3.80
CA ARG A 100 -7.44 5.66 3.95
C ARG A 100 -8.13 5.96 2.61
N GLY A 101 -7.35 6.19 1.55
CA GLY A 101 -7.87 6.41 0.20
C GLY A 101 -8.64 5.21 -0.36
N ILE A 102 -8.16 3.99 -0.09
CA ILE A 102 -8.84 2.73 -0.43
C ILE A 102 -10.15 2.63 0.34
N ILE A 103 -10.13 2.81 1.65
CA ILE A 103 -11.34 2.75 2.49
C ILE A 103 -12.35 3.79 2.03
N SER A 104 -11.94 5.04 1.80
CA SER A 104 -12.79 6.10 1.27
C SER A 104 -13.38 5.76 -0.10
N SER A 105 -12.63 5.02 -0.94
CA SER A 105 -13.13 4.54 -2.23
C SER A 105 -14.24 3.53 -2.07
N LEU A 106 -14.00 2.50 -1.27
CA LEU A 106 -14.97 1.45 -1.00
C LEU A 106 -16.18 1.99 -0.24
N ASP A 107 -15.96 3.06 0.54
CA ASP A 107 -17.04 3.66 1.30
C ASP A 107 -17.98 4.47 0.41
N ARG A 108 -17.40 5.31 -0.46
CA ARG A 108 -18.15 6.23 -1.31
C ARG A 108 -18.69 5.60 -2.59
N PHE A 109 -18.06 4.55 -3.11
CA PHE A 109 -18.37 4.00 -4.43
C PHE A 109 -18.72 2.52 -4.34
N SER A 110 -19.61 2.08 -5.23
CA SER A 110 -20.00 0.67 -5.36
C SER A 110 -19.70 0.18 -6.77
N PRO A 111 -19.65 -1.15 -7.02
CA PRO A 111 -19.49 -1.66 -8.37
C PRO A 111 -20.58 -1.16 -9.35
N ALA A 112 -21.80 -0.89 -8.85
CA ALA A 112 -22.89 -0.33 -9.64
C ALA A 112 -22.75 1.18 -9.90
N MET A 113 -21.87 1.87 -9.15
CA MET A 113 -21.64 3.31 -9.26
C MET A 113 -20.15 3.61 -9.05
N PRO A 114 -19.31 3.38 -10.07
CA PRO A 114 -17.87 3.49 -9.96
C PRO A 114 -17.40 4.96 -9.87
N ARG A 115 -16.16 5.13 -9.40
CA ARG A 115 -15.47 6.44 -9.40
C ARG A 115 -15.45 7.02 -10.81
N GLY A 116 -15.81 8.30 -10.94
CA GLY A 116 -15.82 9.03 -12.22
C GLY A 116 -17.21 9.16 -12.85
N ASP A 117 -18.19 8.34 -12.46
CA ASP A 117 -19.57 8.40 -12.97
C ASP A 117 -20.47 9.41 -12.23
N GLY A 118 -19.86 10.27 -11.42
CA GLY A 118 -20.53 11.17 -10.47
C GLY A 118 -20.56 10.56 -9.07
N SER A 119 -20.16 11.32 -8.06
CA SER A 119 -20.18 10.86 -6.67
C SER A 119 -21.61 10.67 -6.17
N PRO A 120 -21.92 9.59 -5.44
CA PRO A 120 -23.21 9.43 -4.80
C PRO A 120 -23.44 10.58 -3.79
N GLY A 121 -24.52 11.33 -3.97
CA GLY A 121 -24.99 12.33 -3.01
C GLY A 121 -24.50 13.77 -3.16
N ASP A 122 -23.60 14.09 -4.11
CA ASP A 122 -23.06 15.47 -4.24
C ASP A 122 -24.04 16.47 -4.92
N ASP A 123 -25.04 16.00 -5.68
CA ASP A 123 -26.06 16.86 -6.30
C ASP A 123 -27.37 16.07 -6.56
N PRO A 124 -28.49 16.42 -5.92
CA PRO A 124 -29.78 15.75 -6.12
C PRO A 124 -30.36 15.93 -7.54
N ARG A 125 -29.79 16.81 -8.37
CA ARG A 125 -30.22 17.05 -9.76
C ARG A 125 -29.38 16.28 -10.79
N ARG A 126 -28.29 15.62 -10.37
CA ARG A 126 -27.33 14.99 -11.29
C ARG A 126 -27.66 13.52 -11.46
N LEU A 127 -28.04 13.12 -12.68
CA LEU A 127 -28.20 11.72 -13.04
C LEU A 127 -26.84 11.00 -13.01
N PRO A 128 -26.77 9.73 -12.56
CA PRO A 128 -25.55 8.91 -12.67
C PRO A 128 -25.07 8.93 -14.13
N ALA A 129 -23.75 9.00 -14.38
CA ALA A 129 -23.22 9.08 -15.74
C ALA A 129 -23.67 7.90 -16.62
N ALA A 130 -23.88 6.72 -16.03
CA ALA A 130 -24.47 5.56 -16.70
C ALA A 130 -25.92 5.83 -17.18
N ALA A 131 -26.76 6.47 -16.35
CA ALA A 131 -28.12 6.84 -16.70
C ALA A 131 -28.15 7.97 -17.75
N ALA A 132 -27.24 8.94 -17.66
CA ALA A 132 -27.08 9.99 -18.67
C ALA A 132 -26.63 9.43 -20.02
N ARG A 133 -25.74 8.43 -20.04
CA ARG A 133 -25.32 7.73 -21.27
C ARG A 133 -26.46 6.92 -21.88
N ALA A 134 -27.27 6.23 -21.06
CA ALA A 134 -28.44 5.49 -21.54
C ALA A 134 -29.50 6.42 -22.15
N ALA A 135 -29.83 7.55 -21.48
CA ALA A 135 -30.77 8.53 -22.00
C ALA A 135 -30.35 9.14 -23.35
N LYS A 136 -29.04 9.39 -23.52
CA LYS A 136 -28.47 9.91 -24.77
C LYS A 136 -28.43 8.89 -25.90
N ALA A 137 -28.46 7.59 -25.58
CA ALA A 137 -28.56 6.53 -26.59
C ALA A 137 -30.00 6.40 -27.11
N THR A 138 -31.01 6.45 -26.22
CA THR A 138 -32.43 6.41 -26.59
C THR A 138 -32.89 7.60 -27.43
N ASP A 139 -32.29 8.78 -27.26
CA ASP A 139 -32.58 9.98 -28.05
C ASP A 139 -31.99 9.90 -29.47
N LYS A 140 -30.95 9.08 -29.67
CA LYS A 140 -30.27 8.89 -30.95
C LYS A 140 -30.92 7.83 -31.84
N ASP A 141 -31.65 6.88 -31.25
CA ASP A 141 -32.41 5.85 -31.97
C ASP A 141 -33.81 6.33 -32.41
N GLN A 142 -34.24 7.53 -31.98
CA GLN A 142 -35.52 8.15 -32.35
C GLN A 142 -35.38 9.29 -33.39
N ALA A 143 -34.17 9.53 -33.89
CA ALA A 143 -33.84 10.57 -34.87
C ALA A 143 -33.46 9.99 -36.23
#